data_AF-A0A7W1CID3-F1
#
_entry.id   AF-A0A7W1CID3-F1
#
_cell.length_a   1.000
_cell.length_b   1.000
_cell.length_c   1.000
_cell.angle_alpha   90.00
_cell.angle_beta   90.00
_cell.angle_gamma   90.00
#
_symmetry.space_group_name_H-M   'P 1'
#
loop_
_entity.id
_entity.type
_entity.pdbx_description
1 polymer ?
#
loop_
_entity_poly.entity_id
_entity_poly.type
_entity_poly.pdbx_seq_one_letter_code
_entity_poly.pdbx_strand_id
1 'polypeptide(L)'
;MSQDFFLETKKIDIPGYPTAFNPSVIRWNDSILMSFRARDPLTGSAHMVGFVWLDEDFNLISEAQLLDVSEINPYLPERLQDVRLITANGELYAIYNNVIGPVQLEIRRMFIAKLCIDGSRFYFDSNHALLNFEGEGNFLREKNWTPFEYLGNILLAYSLEPHRILQPLQGTSSCKTIANSTAGIKWDWGQLRGGTPGFREGDEYLAFFHSSKEMSSVHSGGKKISHYFLGAYFFAAEPPFNITRMSPEPIIANDFYSGPKYQTWKPLLAIFPCGYIRDNNFVWITYGKQDNEVWVVKLDKKGLMSSLINFAE
;
A
#
# COMPACT_ATOMS: atom_id res chain seq x y z
N MET A 1 -9.28 11.51 19.55
CA MET A 1 -8.81 10.55 20.59
C MET A 1 -8.54 9.24 19.89
N SER A 2 -7.54 8.47 20.31
CA SER A 2 -7.33 7.12 19.77
C SER A 2 -8.58 6.27 19.92
N GLN A 3 -8.90 5.46 18.92
CA GLN A 3 -9.99 4.49 19.03
C GLN A 3 -9.63 3.37 20.02
N ASP A 4 -10.63 2.80 20.68
CA ASP A 4 -10.44 1.78 21.74
C ASP A 4 -9.87 0.44 21.22
N PHE A 5 -10.02 0.17 19.92
CA PHE A 5 -9.43 -1.02 19.28
C PHE A 5 -7.94 -0.86 18.94
N PHE A 6 -7.36 0.30 19.28
CA PHE A 6 -5.95 0.57 19.10
C PHE A 6 -5.13 -0.01 20.25
N LEU A 7 -4.13 -0.85 19.95
CA LEU A 7 -3.36 -1.53 20.99
C LEU A 7 -1.94 -0.98 21.13
N GLU A 8 -1.16 -0.93 20.04
CA GLU A 8 0.25 -0.51 20.08
C GLU A 8 0.73 0.04 18.74
N THR A 9 1.73 0.92 18.80
CA THR A 9 2.60 1.29 17.67
C THR A 9 4.03 0.81 17.94
N LYS A 10 4.73 0.44 16.87
CA LYS A 10 6.17 0.18 16.90
C LYS A 10 6.83 0.79 15.66
N LYS A 11 7.90 1.56 15.88
CA LYS A 11 8.80 1.99 14.83
C LYS A 11 9.71 0.82 14.46
N ILE A 12 9.96 0.63 13.17
CA ILE A 12 10.90 -0.38 12.66
C ILE A 12 12.07 0.38 12.03
N ASP A 13 13.21 0.39 12.72
CA ASP A 13 14.43 1.01 12.22
C ASP A 13 15.19 0.04 11.31
N ILE A 14 15.52 0.46 10.09
CA ILE A 14 16.27 -0.35 9.13
C ILE A 14 17.74 0.11 9.13
N PRO A 15 18.69 -0.70 9.65
CA PRO A 15 20.10 -0.32 9.69
C PRO A 15 20.63 0.06 8.31
N GLY A 16 21.38 1.16 8.23
CA GLY A 16 21.88 1.71 6.96
C GLY A 16 20.87 2.55 6.17
N TYR A 17 19.57 2.51 6.52
CA TYR A 17 18.50 3.22 5.80
C TYR A 17 17.60 4.01 6.77
N PRO A 18 18.13 5.06 7.44
CA PRO A 18 17.40 5.82 8.47
C PRO A 18 16.20 6.62 7.95
N THR A 19 16.09 6.78 6.63
CA THR A 19 14.95 7.42 5.95
C THR A 19 14.10 6.39 5.20
N ALA A 20 14.06 5.13 5.67
CA ALA A 20 13.18 4.12 5.11
C ALA A 20 11.71 4.45 5.40
N PHE A 21 10.81 4.17 4.44
CA PHE A 21 9.38 4.53 4.56
C PHE A 21 8.50 3.71 3.61
N ASN A 22 7.18 3.91 3.72
CA ASN A 22 6.11 3.23 2.95
C ASN A 22 6.27 1.69 2.88
N PRO A 23 6.33 1.02 4.04
CA PRO A 23 6.49 -0.42 4.13
C PRO A 23 5.24 -1.22 3.76
N SER A 24 5.43 -2.34 3.07
CA SER A 24 4.42 -3.38 2.88
C SER A 24 4.92 -4.69 3.47
N VAL A 25 4.05 -5.45 4.12
CA VAL A 25 4.35 -6.74 4.74
C VAL A 25 3.46 -7.85 4.22
N ILE A 26 3.98 -9.07 4.26
CA ILE A 26 3.24 -10.31 4.03
C ILE A 26 3.85 -11.46 4.84
N ARG A 27 3.03 -12.45 5.24
CA ARG A 27 3.55 -13.72 5.75
C ARG A 27 4.01 -14.59 4.60
N TRP A 28 5.24 -15.11 4.67
CA TRP A 28 5.82 -16.00 3.67
C TRP A 28 6.77 -16.99 4.34
N ASN A 29 6.53 -18.30 4.16
CA ASN A 29 7.34 -19.39 4.73
C ASN A 29 7.66 -19.19 6.23
N ASP A 30 6.62 -19.04 7.06
CA ASP A 30 6.70 -18.85 8.52
C ASP A 30 7.45 -17.59 9.00
N SER A 31 7.78 -16.66 8.08
CA SER A 31 8.40 -15.38 8.40
C SER A 31 7.56 -14.22 7.87
N ILE A 32 7.86 -13.01 8.33
CA ILE A 32 7.26 -11.79 7.79
C ILE A 32 8.26 -11.18 6.81
N LEU A 33 7.89 -11.10 5.54
CA LEU A 33 8.64 -10.34 4.56
C LEU A 33 8.14 -8.90 4.57
N MET A 34 9.06 -7.94 4.67
CA MET A 34 8.74 -6.51 4.51
C MET A 34 9.50 -5.93 3.33
N SER A 35 8.78 -5.27 2.41
CA SER A 35 9.37 -4.32 1.47
C SER A 35 9.35 -2.91 2.03
N PHE A 36 10.32 -2.07 1.69
CA PHE A 36 10.37 -0.66 2.08
C PHE A 36 10.95 0.21 0.96
N ARG A 37 10.66 1.52 1.01
CA ARG A 37 11.35 2.52 0.19
C ARG A 37 12.47 3.15 0.99
N ALA A 38 13.54 3.57 0.33
CA ALA A 38 14.60 4.36 0.93
C ALA A 38 14.95 5.56 0.04
N ARG A 39 15.71 6.49 0.61
CA ARG A 39 16.32 7.59 -0.14
C ARG A 39 17.76 7.23 -0.47
N ASP A 40 18.15 7.55 -1.68
CA ASP A 40 19.55 7.51 -2.08
C ASP A 40 20.34 8.53 -1.25
N PRO A 41 21.40 8.11 -0.54
CA PRO A 41 22.13 8.99 0.36
C PRO A 41 22.92 10.08 -0.37
N LEU A 42 23.22 9.89 -1.66
CA LEU A 42 23.95 10.84 -2.50
C LEU A 42 23.01 11.85 -3.17
N THR A 43 21.87 11.36 -3.69
CA THR A 43 20.95 12.19 -4.49
C THR A 43 19.71 12.65 -3.73
N GLY A 44 19.41 12.05 -2.59
CA GLY A 44 18.16 12.25 -1.84
C GLY A 44 16.91 11.70 -2.54
N SER A 45 17.07 11.06 -3.70
CA SER A 45 15.98 10.55 -4.52
C SER A 45 15.31 9.36 -3.84
N ALA A 46 13.99 9.28 -3.92
CA ALA A 46 13.20 8.33 -3.15
C ALA A 46 12.74 7.14 -4.01
N HIS A 47 13.67 6.54 -4.74
CA HIS A 47 13.42 5.50 -5.76
C HIS A 47 13.96 4.12 -5.38
N MET A 48 14.76 4.04 -4.32
CA MET A 48 15.29 2.78 -3.83
C MET A 48 14.19 1.99 -3.15
N VAL A 49 14.13 0.70 -3.46
CA VAL A 49 13.27 -0.28 -2.81
C VAL A 49 14.16 -1.35 -2.22
N GLY A 50 13.86 -1.82 -1.03
CA GLY A 50 14.52 -2.97 -0.43
C GLY A 50 13.58 -3.90 0.29
N PHE A 51 14.13 -5.01 0.76
CA PHE A 51 13.45 -6.07 1.47
C PHE A 51 14.23 -6.46 2.74
N VAL A 52 13.49 -6.84 3.77
CA VAL A 52 14.00 -7.44 5.01
C VAL A 52 13.05 -8.52 5.50
N TRP A 53 13.59 -9.51 6.20
CA TRP A 53 12.82 -10.44 7.00
C TRP A 53 12.61 -9.88 8.40
N LEU A 54 11.42 -10.08 8.93
CA LEU A 54 11.04 -9.76 10.30
C LEU A 54 10.55 -11.03 11.03
N ASP A 55 10.75 -11.06 12.35
CA ASP A 55 10.07 -12.00 13.24
C ASP A 55 8.63 -11.56 13.54
N GLU A 56 7.89 -12.38 14.31
CA GLU A 56 6.50 -12.12 14.71
C GLU A 56 6.29 -10.84 15.54
N ASP A 57 7.35 -10.36 16.19
CA ASP A 57 7.35 -9.12 16.96
C ASP A 57 7.78 -7.91 16.12
N PHE A 58 7.96 -8.08 14.80
CA PHE A 58 8.45 -7.06 13.87
C PHE A 58 9.87 -6.55 14.19
N ASN A 59 10.74 -7.41 14.73
CA ASN A 59 12.18 -7.16 14.78
C ASN A 59 12.83 -7.67 13.49
N LEU A 60 13.90 -7.00 13.03
CA LEU A 60 14.66 -7.47 11.87
C LEU A 60 15.42 -8.75 12.20
N ILE A 61 15.31 -9.73 11.30
CA ILE A 61 16.06 -11.00 11.36
C ILE A 61 16.93 -11.23 10.11
N SER A 62 17.01 -10.23 9.22
CA SER A 62 17.95 -10.20 8.10
C SER A 62 18.55 -8.82 7.90
N GLU A 63 19.67 -8.79 7.18
CA GLU A 63 20.16 -7.54 6.60
C GLU A 63 19.18 -7.03 5.53
N ALA A 64 19.19 -5.71 5.34
CA ALA A 64 18.41 -5.07 4.30
C ALA A 64 19.05 -5.29 2.93
N GLN A 65 18.27 -5.80 1.98
CA GLN A 65 18.71 -5.95 0.60
C GLN A 65 17.93 -5.00 -0.30
N LEU A 66 18.65 -4.12 -0.98
CA LEU A 66 18.09 -3.29 -2.02
C LEU A 66 17.86 -4.10 -3.29
N LEU A 67 16.73 -3.84 -3.94
CA LEU A 67 16.38 -4.44 -5.20
C LEU A 67 17.02 -3.67 -6.35
N ASP A 68 17.75 -4.39 -7.19
CA ASP A 68 18.19 -3.93 -8.50
C ASP A 68 17.31 -4.57 -9.57
N VAL A 69 16.63 -3.74 -10.38
CA VAL A 69 15.79 -4.19 -11.49
C VAL A 69 16.31 -3.74 -12.85
N SER A 70 17.53 -3.18 -12.91
CA SER A 70 18.11 -2.59 -14.11
C SER A 70 18.23 -3.56 -15.28
N GLU A 71 18.49 -4.84 -15.01
CA GLU A 71 18.61 -5.88 -16.04
C GLU A 71 17.27 -6.30 -16.65
N ILE A 72 16.17 -6.16 -15.90
CA ILE A 72 14.84 -6.67 -16.29
C ILE A 72 13.83 -5.57 -16.58
N ASN A 73 14.16 -4.31 -16.28
CA ASN A 73 13.27 -3.18 -16.46
C ASN A 73 13.53 -2.53 -17.81
N PRO A 74 12.61 -2.70 -18.79
CA PRO A 74 12.79 -2.09 -20.11
C PRO A 74 12.55 -0.57 -20.10
N TYR A 75 12.17 0.03 -18.96
CA TYR A 75 11.81 1.44 -18.84
C TYR A 75 12.79 2.20 -17.94
N LEU A 76 13.68 2.97 -18.55
CA LEU A 76 14.59 3.86 -17.83
C LEU A 76 14.10 5.32 -17.91
N PRO A 77 14.27 6.13 -16.83
CA PRO A 77 14.95 5.81 -15.57
C PRO A 77 14.08 5.02 -14.58
N GLU A 78 14.74 4.33 -13.66
CA GLU A 78 14.09 3.64 -12.55
C GLU A 78 13.62 4.58 -11.46
N ARG A 79 12.32 4.54 -11.19
CA ARG A 79 11.67 5.30 -10.13
C ARG A 79 10.62 4.44 -9.42
N LEU A 80 11.02 3.24 -8.99
CA LEU A 80 10.13 2.32 -8.27
C LEU A 80 9.59 2.97 -7.00
N GLN A 81 8.28 2.80 -6.75
CA GLN A 81 7.61 3.33 -5.57
C GLN A 81 6.52 2.38 -5.07
N ASP A 82 6.35 2.40 -3.76
CA ASP A 82 5.21 1.88 -2.99
C ASP A 82 4.88 0.42 -3.35
N VAL A 83 5.88 -0.46 -3.20
CA VAL A 83 5.73 -1.90 -3.41
C VAL A 83 4.70 -2.47 -2.45
N ARG A 84 3.76 -3.23 -2.98
CA ARG A 84 2.74 -3.98 -2.25
C ARG A 84 2.97 -5.46 -2.50
N LEU A 85 3.05 -6.24 -1.43
CA LEU A 85 3.27 -7.68 -1.49
C LEU A 85 1.95 -8.44 -1.47
N ILE A 86 1.79 -9.43 -2.34
CA ILE A 86 0.60 -10.29 -2.38
C ILE A 86 1.01 -11.70 -2.78
N THR A 87 0.30 -12.71 -2.26
CA THR A 87 0.42 -14.09 -2.74
C THR A 87 -0.74 -14.43 -3.67
N ALA A 88 -0.45 -15.11 -4.77
CA ALA A 88 -1.48 -15.69 -5.64
C ALA A 88 -1.02 -17.05 -6.16
N ASN A 89 -1.92 -18.05 -6.07
CA ASN A 89 -1.62 -19.44 -6.46
C ASN A 89 -0.32 -19.99 -5.83
N GLY A 90 -0.08 -19.66 -4.56
CA GLY A 90 1.13 -20.10 -3.83
C GLY A 90 2.42 -19.41 -4.27
N GLU A 91 2.37 -18.39 -5.12
CA GLU A 91 3.53 -17.60 -5.55
C GLU A 91 3.48 -16.19 -4.96
N LEU A 92 4.65 -15.57 -4.79
CA LEU A 92 4.81 -14.25 -4.23
C LEU A 92 4.96 -13.20 -5.34
N TYR A 93 4.21 -12.11 -5.23
CA TYR A 93 4.19 -11.02 -6.20
C TYR A 93 4.40 -9.66 -5.54
N ALA A 94 5.02 -8.77 -6.29
CA ALA A 94 5.21 -7.37 -5.98
C ALA A 94 4.43 -6.50 -6.96
N ILE A 95 3.56 -5.65 -6.43
CA ILE A 95 2.74 -4.70 -7.19
C ILE A 95 3.19 -3.30 -6.84
N TYR A 96 3.66 -2.54 -7.82
CA TYR A 96 4.32 -1.28 -7.57
C TYR A 96 4.10 -0.32 -8.73
N ASN A 97 4.55 0.93 -8.60
CA ASN A 97 4.52 1.88 -9.68
C ASN A 97 5.93 2.28 -10.11
N ASN A 98 6.13 2.47 -11.41
CA ASN A 98 7.39 2.94 -11.99
C ASN A 98 7.11 3.97 -13.10
N VAL A 99 8.14 4.72 -13.50
CA VAL A 99 8.07 5.64 -14.63
C VAL A 99 8.29 4.87 -15.93
N ILE A 100 7.50 5.20 -16.94
CA ILE A 100 7.70 4.79 -18.33
C ILE A 100 7.99 6.03 -19.18
N GLY A 101 8.93 5.92 -20.12
CA GLY A 101 9.26 7.02 -21.03
C GLY A 101 10.17 8.11 -20.45
N PRO A 102 10.30 9.25 -21.14
CA PRO A 102 11.28 10.28 -20.80
C PRO A 102 11.11 10.82 -19.37
N VAL A 103 12.23 11.02 -18.68
CA VAL A 103 12.32 11.51 -17.29
C VAL A 103 11.44 12.75 -17.06
N GLN A 104 11.38 13.64 -18.06
CA GLN A 104 10.72 14.94 -17.99
C GLN A 104 9.19 14.81 -17.89
N LEU A 105 8.60 13.75 -18.44
CA LEU A 105 7.15 13.56 -18.44
C LEU A 105 6.65 12.86 -17.18
N GLU A 106 7.50 12.07 -16.51
CA GLU A 106 7.17 11.24 -15.35
C GLU A 106 5.84 10.46 -15.54
N ILE A 107 5.63 9.88 -16.73
CA ILE A 107 4.45 9.04 -16.97
C ILE A 107 4.59 7.82 -16.09
N ARG A 108 3.59 7.56 -15.25
CA ARG A 108 3.68 6.50 -14.24
C ARG A 108 2.67 5.41 -14.52
N ARG A 109 3.13 4.16 -14.44
CA ARG A 109 2.30 2.96 -14.62
C ARG A 109 2.47 2.03 -13.45
N MET A 110 1.46 1.18 -13.26
CA MET A 110 1.55 0.06 -12.34
C MET A 110 2.29 -1.10 -13.00
N PHE A 111 3.01 -1.86 -12.17
CA PHE A 111 3.79 -3.02 -12.57
C PHE A 111 3.42 -4.21 -11.68
N ILE A 112 3.49 -5.40 -12.26
CA ILE A 112 3.40 -6.67 -11.57
C ILE A 112 4.68 -7.44 -11.83
N ALA A 113 5.31 -7.89 -10.75
CA ALA A 113 6.50 -8.71 -10.81
C ALA A 113 6.35 -9.93 -9.90
N LYS A 114 6.75 -11.11 -10.39
CA LYS A 114 6.95 -12.27 -9.53
C LYS A 114 8.23 -12.06 -8.71
N LEU A 115 8.12 -12.09 -7.39
CA LEU A 115 9.24 -11.93 -6.48
C LEU A 115 9.78 -13.31 -6.10
N CYS A 116 11.02 -13.56 -6.50
CA CYS A 116 11.75 -14.78 -6.24
C CYS A 116 12.80 -14.57 -5.14
N ILE A 117 13.06 -15.64 -4.39
CA ILE A 117 14.00 -15.69 -3.28
C ILE A 117 14.96 -16.84 -3.56
N ASP A 118 16.24 -16.53 -3.79
CA ASP A 118 17.33 -17.51 -3.95
C ASP A 118 18.32 -17.34 -2.80
N GLY A 119 18.27 -18.25 -1.82
CA GLY A 119 18.97 -18.10 -0.56
C GLY A 119 18.55 -16.82 0.16
N SER A 120 19.48 -15.88 0.32
CA SER A 120 19.21 -14.56 0.90
C SER A 120 18.93 -13.47 -0.13
N ARG A 121 18.88 -13.80 -1.43
CA ARG A 121 18.74 -12.82 -2.52
C ARG A 121 17.28 -12.71 -2.98
N PHE A 122 16.75 -11.49 -2.93
CA PHE A 122 15.51 -11.09 -3.58
C PHE A 122 15.77 -10.61 -5.01
N TYR A 123 14.95 -11.05 -5.96
CA TYR A 123 14.95 -10.55 -7.33
C TYR A 123 13.56 -10.70 -7.96
N PHE A 124 13.30 -9.92 -8.99
CA PHE A 124 12.10 -10.06 -9.81
C PHE A 124 12.39 -10.95 -11.00
N ASP A 125 11.61 -12.03 -11.17
CA ASP A 125 11.73 -12.97 -12.29
C ASP A 125 11.00 -12.46 -13.54
N SER A 126 9.96 -11.66 -13.32
CA SER A 126 9.20 -11.01 -14.37
C SER A 126 8.92 -9.56 -14.02
N ASN A 127 8.71 -8.72 -15.03
CA ASN A 127 8.39 -7.32 -14.81
C ASN A 127 7.41 -6.80 -15.88
N HIS A 128 6.12 -6.75 -15.53
CA HIS A 128 5.06 -6.44 -16.48
C HIS A 128 4.42 -5.10 -16.18
N ALA A 129 4.61 -4.12 -17.08
CA ALA A 129 3.89 -2.86 -17.04
C ALA A 129 2.43 -3.05 -17.47
N LEU A 130 1.51 -2.48 -16.70
CA LEU A 130 0.08 -2.42 -17.01
C LEU A 130 -0.16 -1.11 -17.78
N LEU A 131 -0.17 -1.22 -19.10
CA LEU A 131 -0.20 -0.09 -20.04
C LEU A 131 -1.59 0.21 -20.57
N ASN A 132 -2.36 -0.84 -20.88
CA ASN A 132 -3.64 -0.76 -21.60
C ASN A 132 -4.82 -1.07 -20.66
N PHE A 133 -5.71 -0.12 -20.38
CA PHE A 133 -6.91 -0.34 -19.55
C PHE A 133 -8.01 0.68 -19.82
N GLU A 134 -9.24 0.39 -19.39
CA GLU A 134 -10.37 1.28 -19.58
C GLU A 134 -10.19 2.62 -18.84
N GLY A 135 -10.32 3.73 -19.58
CA GLY A 135 -10.16 5.08 -19.03
C GLY A 135 -8.70 5.50 -18.83
N GLU A 136 -7.75 4.79 -19.43
CA GLU A 136 -6.35 5.21 -19.46
C GLU A 136 -6.12 6.54 -20.17
N GLY A 137 -4.96 7.14 -19.90
CA GLY A 137 -4.51 8.33 -20.61
C GLY A 137 -2.99 8.42 -20.65
N ASN A 138 -2.47 8.95 -21.76
CA ASN A 138 -1.03 9.04 -22.02
C ASN A 138 -0.23 9.75 -20.92
N PHE A 139 -0.87 10.65 -20.16
CA PHE A 139 -0.24 11.45 -19.10
C PHE A 139 -0.81 11.19 -17.70
N LEU A 140 -1.74 10.24 -17.56
CA LEU A 140 -2.24 9.86 -16.24
C LEU A 140 -1.11 9.19 -15.44
N ARG A 141 -0.98 9.57 -14.18
CA ARG A 141 0.00 9.00 -13.24
C ARG A 141 -0.68 7.91 -12.46
N GLU A 142 -0.49 6.66 -12.88
CA GLU A 142 -1.06 5.51 -12.19
C GLU A 142 -0.28 5.20 -10.92
N LYS A 143 -1.03 5.09 -9.82
CA LYS A 143 -0.55 4.78 -8.47
C LYS A 143 -1.67 4.11 -7.68
N ASN A 144 -1.31 3.46 -6.59
CA ASN A 144 -2.22 3.00 -5.55
C ASN A 144 -3.26 1.94 -5.96
N TRP A 145 -3.05 1.24 -7.09
CA TRP A 145 -3.88 0.08 -7.39
C TRP A 145 -3.61 -1.00 -6.35
N THR A 146 -4.68 -1.51 -5.76
CA THR A 146 -4.62 -2.39 -4.59
C THR A 146 -4.84 -3.84 -5.00
N PRO A 147 -3.87 -4.74 -4.79
CA PRO A 147 -4.03 -6.12 -5.21
C PRO A 147 -4.84 -6.96 -4.24
N PHE A 148 -5.53 -7.96 -4.74
CA PHE A 148 -6.12 -9.04 -3.96
C PHE A 148 -6.13 -10.32 -4.79
N GLU A 149 -6.13 -11.47 -4.12
CA GLU A 149 -6.19 -12.78 -4.75
C GLU A 149 -7.64 -13.25 -4.86
N TYR A 150 -8.04 -13.67 -6.07
CA TYR A 150 -9.37 -14.22 -6.33
C TYR A 150 -9.24 -15.41 -7.28
N LEU A 151 -9.63 -16.59 -6.79
CA LEU A 151 -9.56 -17.86 -7.53
C LEU A 151 -8.17 -18.11 -8.14
N GLY A 152 -7.11 -17.87 -7.37
CA GLY A 152 -5.71 -18.04 -7.79
C GLY A 152 -5.16 -16.91 -8.66
N ASN A 153 -5.96 -15.90 -9.03
CA ASN A 153 -5.54 -14.79 -9.87
C ASN A 153 -5.36 -13.50 -9.06
N ILE A 154 -4.42 -12.65 -9.48
CA ILE A 154 -4.29 -11.29 -8.95
C ILE A 154 -5.30 -10.39 -9.64
N LEU A 155 -6.18 -9.78 -8.86
CA LEU A 155 -7.04 -8.68 -9.27
C LEU A 155 -6.57 -7.38 -8.63
N LEU A 156 -6.93 -6.25 -9.22
CA LEU A 156 -6.50 -4.93 -8.80
C LEU A 156 -7.71 -4.00 -8.60
N ALA A 157 -7.95 -3.56 -7.37
CA ALA A 157 -8.86 -2.46 -7.10
C ALA A 157 -8.19 -1.14 -7.56
N TYR A 158 -8.69 -0.59 -8.66
CA TYR A 158 -8.18 0.64 -9.30
C TYR A 158 -8.63 1.90 -8.54
N SER A 159 -9.90 1.95 -8.16
CA SER A 159 -10.54 3.05 -7.41
C SER A 159 -11.51 2.50 -6.39
N LEU A 160 -11.82 3.26 -5.34
CA LEU A 160 -12.79 2.87 -4.30
C LEU A 160 -14.20 3.43 -4.54
N GLU A 161 -14.34 4.57 -5.20
CA GLU A 161 -15.65 5.15 -5.53
C GLU A 161 -15.59 5.83 -6.92
N PRO A 162 -16.16 5.22 -7.97
CA PRO A 162 -16.71 3.87 -7.97
C PRO A 162 -15.63 2.82 -7.67
N HIS A 163 -16.02 1.70 -7.05
CA HIS A 163 -15.15 0.56 -6.79
C HIS A 163 -14.94 -0.21 -8.10
N ARG A 164 -13.78 0.02 -8.72
CA ARG A 164 -13.46 -0.52 -10.05
C ARG A 164 -12.39 -1.58 -9.94
N ILE A 165 -12.68 -2.79 -10.44
CA ILE A 165 -11.78 -3.94 -10.38
C ILE A 165 -11.22 -4.25 -11.76
N LEU A 166 -9.90 -4.31 -11.85
CA LEU A 166 -9.14 -4.66 -13.05
C LEU A 166 -8.54 -6.06 -12.91
N GLN A 167 -8.61 -6.84 -13.99
CA GLN A 167 -7.92 -8.10 -14.16
C GLN A 167 -6.77 -7.92 -15.17
N PRO A 168 -5.50 -8.03 -14.74
CA PRO A 168 -4.37 -8.15 -15.65
C PRO A 168 -4.54 -9.37 -16.57
N LEU A 169 -4.35 -9.18 -17.87
CA LEU A 169 -4.43 -10.25 -18.87
C LEU A 169 -3.04 -10.87 -19.05
N GLN A 170 -2.91 -12.16 -18.70
CA GLN A 170 -1.65 -12.89 -18.70
C GLN A 170 -0.92 -12.78 -20.06
N GLY A 171 0.39 -12.54 -20.01
CA GLY A 171 1.24 -12.43 -21.20
C GLY A 171 1.05 -11.12 -21.99
N THR A 172 0.27 -10.17 -21.48
CA THR A 172 0.05 -8.86 -22.12
C THR A 172 0.33 -7.71 -21.16
N SER A 173 0.36 -6.49 -21.70
CA SER A 173 0.38 -5.25 -20.90
C SER A 173 -1.01 -4.67 -20.64
N SER A 174 -2.07 -5.48 -20.81
CA SER A 174 -3.45 -5.02 -20.76
C SER A 174 -4.17 -5.48 -19.50
N CYS A 175 -5.12 -4.68 -19.02
CA CYS A 175 -6.07 -5.05 -17.99
C CYS A 175 -7.50 -4.94 -18.52
N LYS A 176 -8.36 -5.85 -18.08
CA LYS A 176 -9.81 -5.81 -18.33
C LYS A 176 -10.54 -5.33 -17.08
N THR A 177 -11.46 -4.38 -17.21
CA THR A 177 -12.43 -4.09 -16.14
C THR A 177 -13.39 -5.27 -16.01
N ILE A 178 -13.43 -5.89 -14.84
CA ILE A 178 -14.32 -7.05 -14.59
C ILE A 178 -15.47 -6.73 -13.64
N ALA A 179 -15.35 -5.64 -12.88
CA ALA A 179 -16.43 -5.12 -12.05
C ALA A 179 -16.29 -3.61 -11.85
N ASN A 180 -17.43 -2.95 -11.70
CA ASN A 180 -17.51 -1.52 -11.44
C ASN A 180 -18.82 -1.26 -10.67
N SER A 181 -18.70 -0.85 -9.41
CA SER A 181 -19.83 -0.66 -8.50
C SER A 181 -19.72 0.63 -7.69
N THR A 182 -20.83 1.22 -7.29
CA THR A 182 -20.86 2.40 -6.41
C THR A 182 -21.56 2.04 -5.10
N ALA A 183 -20.95 2.39 -3.97
CA ALA A 183 -21.52 2.18 -2.64
C ALA A 183 -22.10 3.47 -2.05
N GLY A 184 -21.91 4.63 -2.72
CA GLY A 184 -22.39 5.92 -2.24
C GLY A 184 -21.59 6.40 -1.03
N ILE A 185 -20.27 6.17 -1.06
CA ILE A 185 -19.40 6.41 0.08
C ILE A 185 -19.39 7.90 0.46
N LYS A 186 -19.72 8.18 1.73
CA LYS A 186 -19.54 9.50 2.35
C LYS A 186 -18.26 9.49 3.18
N TRP A 187 -17.25 10.20 2.71
CA TRP A 187 -15.96 10.31 3.39
C TRP A 187 -15.50 11.77 3.44
N ASP A 188 -15.62 12.39 4.60
CA ASP A 188 -15.33 13.83 4.77
C ASP A 188 -13.84 14.15 4.82
N TRP A 189 -12.97 13.13 4.79
CA TRP A 189 -11.53 13.24 5.00
C TRP A 189 -10.72 13.19 3.71
N GLY A 190 -11.36 13.52 2.58
CA GLY A 190 -10.71 13.82 1.31
C GLY A 190 -10.87 12.73 0.25
N GLN A 191 -9.98 12.71 -0.74
CA GLN A 191 -10.10 11.76 -1.84
C GLN A 191 -9.63 10.36 -1.40
N LEU A 192 -10.51 9.36 -1.52
CA LEU A 192 -10.18 7.94 -1.30
C LEU A 192 -9.19 7.41 -2.32
N ARG A 193 -8.20 6.65 -1.87
CA ARG A 193 -7.17 6.00 -2.68
C ARG A 193 -6.81 4.66 -2.07
N GLY A 194 -6.44 3.69 -2.89
CA GLY A 194 -6.03 2.36 -2.40
C GLY A 194 -4.88 2.41 -1.41
N GLY A 195 -4.57 1.31 -0.72
CA GLY A 195 -3.58 1.31 0.35
C GLY A 195 -2.86 -0.02 0.42
N THR A 196 -3.37 -0.92 1.24
CA THR A 196 -2.82 -2.26 1.43
C THR A 196 -3.48 -3.25 0.46
N PRO A 197 -2.86 -4.40 0.17
CA PRO A 197 -3.57 -5.53 -0.43
C PRO A 197 -4.88 -5.86 0.27
N GLY A 198 -5.85 -6.39 -0.46
CA GLY A 198 -7.07 -6.98 0.06
C GLY A 198 -6.85 -8.44 0.38
N PHE A 199 -7.27 -8.88 1.56
CA PHE A 199 -7.20 -10.27 1.94
C PHE A 199 -8.53 -10.77 2.50
N ARG A 200 -8.87 -12.01 2.13
CA ARG A 200 -10.17 -12.61 2.40
C ARG A 200 -10.43 -12.81 3.89
N GLU A 201 -11.65 -12.51 4.30
CA GLU A 201 -12.21 -12.58 5.65
C GLU A 201 -13.65 -13.07 5.54
N GLY A 202 -13.83 -14.40 5.48
CA GLY A 202 -15.13 -15.02 5.20
C GLY A 202 -15.58 -14.72 3.76
N ASP A 203 -16.76 -14.09 3.64
CA ASP A 203 -17.40 -13.74 2.37
C ASP A 203 -17.07 -12.32 1.90
N GLU A 204 -16.04 -11.72 2.49
CA GLU A 204 -15.57 -10.39 2.14
C GLU A 204 -14.03 -10.37 2.05
N TYR A 205 -13.45 -9.28 1.53
CA TYR A 205 -12.04 -8.94 1.65
C TYR A 205 -11.89 -7.73 2.56
N LEU A 206 -10.96 -7.78 3.51
CA LEU A 206 -10.51 -6.62 4.27
C LEU A 206 -9.38 -5.93 3.51
N ALA A 207 -9.44 -4.60 3.40
CA ALA A 207 -8.33 -3.78 2.95
C ALA A 207 -8.29 -2.45 3.70
N PHE A 208 -7.12 -1.81 3.68
CA PHE A 208 -6.93 -0.47 4.22
C PHE A 208 -6.61 0.49 3.09
N PHE A 209 -7.14 1.70 3.20
CA PHE A 209 -7.01 2.75 2.21
C PHE A 209 -6.32 3.96 2.84
N HIS A 210 -5.85 4.87 2.00
CA HIS A 210 -5.54 6.22 2.44
C HIS A 210 -6.42 7.23 1.75
N SER A 211 -6.62 8.35 2.41
CA SER A 211 -7.21 9.53 1.77
C SER A 211 -6.33 10.74 2.01
N SER A 212 -6.56 11.80 1.26
CA SER A 212 -5.84 13.05 1.49
C SER A 212 -6.74 14.28 1.36
N LYS A 213 -6.56 15.23 2.27
CA LYS A 213 -7.29 16.50 2.32
C LYS A 213 -6.32 17.63 2.69
N GLU A 214 -6.40 18.74 1.98
CA GLU A 214 -5.73 19.96 2.42
C GLU A 214 -6.56 20.64 3.50
N MET A 215 -5.97 20.80 4.69
CA MET A 215 -6.65 21.42 5.82
C MET A 215 -5.66 22.04 6.81
N SER A 216 -6.18 22.95 7.63
CA SER A 216 -5.50 23.47 8.81
C SER A 216 -5.90 22.62 10.03
N SER A 217 -4.95 22.30 10.89
CA SER A 217 -5.18 21.55 12.11
C SER A 217 -4.23 21.99 13.21
N VAL A 218 -4.46 21.51 14.43
CA VAL A 218 -3.49 21.67 15.53
C VAL A 218 -2.16 21.00 15.22
N HIS A 219 -2.18 19.87 14.49
CA HIS A 219 -0.98 19.13 14.10
C HIS A 219 -0.16 19.87 13.04
N SER A 220 -0.79 20.69 12.20
CA SER A 220 -0.10 21.54 11.23
C SER A 220 0.25 22.93 11.79
N GLY A 221 0.02 23.20 13.08
CA GLY A 221 0.20 24.52 13.69
C GLY A 221 -0.67 25.58 13.01
N GLY A 222 -1.90 25.22 12.61
CA GLY A 222 -2.85 26.09 11.91
C GLY A 222 -2.57 26.29 10.42
N LYS A 223 -1.48 25.75 9.87
CA LYS A 223 -1.14 25.90 8.44
C LYS A 223 -2.00 24.97 7.57
N LYS A 224 -2.47 25.47 6.43
CA LYS A 224 -3.16 24.64 5.44
C LYS A 224 -2.14 23.78 4.69
N ILE A 225 -2.09 22.48 5.01
CA ILE A 225 -1.18 21.51 4.38
C ILE A 225 -1.94 20.20 4.09
N SER A 226 -1.36 19.34 3.24
CA SER A 226 -1.94 18.02 2.95
C SER A 226 -1.87 17.11 4.17
N HIS A 227 -3.02 16.61 4.62
CA HIS A 227 -3.11 15.55 5.64
C HIS A 227 -3.52 14.25 4.95
N TYR A 228 -2.84 13.15 5.26
CA TYR A 228 -3.18 11.81 4.80
C TYR A 228 -3.73 10.99 5.95
N PHE A 229 -4.86 10.34 5.72
CA PHE A 229 -5.61 9.59 6.71
C PHE A 229 -5.66 8.12 6.33
N LEU A 230 -5.56 7.25 7.34
CA LEU A 230 -5.78 5.81 7.22
C LEU A 230 -7.27 5.50 7.42
N GLY A 231 -7.82 4.60 6.62
CA GLY A 231 -9.13 4.01 6.85
C GLY A 231 -9.17 2.53 6.48
N ALA A 232 -10.24 1.85 6.85
CA ALA A 232 -10.47 0.43 6.57
C ALA A 232 -11.77 0.25 5.77
N TYR A 233 -11.82 -0.75 4.91
CA TYR A 233 -13.02 -1.11 4.17
C TYR A 233 -13.08 -2.61 3.92
N PHE A 234 -14.30 -3.10 3.76
CA PHE A 234 -14.58 -4.41 3.23
C PHE A 234 -15.26 -4.31 1.88
N PHE A 235 -15.04 -5.33 1.05
CA PHE A 235 -15.78 -5.53 -0.17
C PHE A 235 -16.13 -7.01 -0.35
N ALA A 236 -17.23 -7.29 -1.03
CA ALA A 236 -17.74 -8.64 -1.24
C ALA A 236 -16.67 -9.56 -1.87
N ALA A 237 -16.64 -10.83 -1.46
CA ALA A 237 -15.66 -11.80 -1.95
C ALA A 237 -15.88 -12.20 -3.42
N GLU A 238 -17.09 -11.99 -3.92
CA GLU A 238 -17.53 -12.35 -5.27
C GLU A 238 -17.92 -11.10 -6.07
N PRO A 239 -17.84 -11.15 -7.42
CA PRO A 239 -18.31 -10.07 -8.27
C PRO A 239 -19.76 -9.65 -7.94
N PRO A 240 -20.07 -8.35 -7.98
CA PRO A 240 -19.26 -7.26 -8.52
C PRO A 240 -18.26 -6.65 -7.52
N PHE A 241 -17.92 -7.36 -6.42
CA PHE A 241 -16.97 -6.89 -5.40
C PHE A 241 -17.42 -5.56 -4.76
N ASN A 242 -18.71 -5.38 -4.50
CA ASN A 242 -19.24 -4.15 -3.89
C ASN A 242 -18.53 -3.85 -2.57
N ILE A 243 -18.20 -2.58 -2.30
CA ILE A 243 -17.79 -2.18 -0.96
C ILE A 243 -19.00 -2.31 -0.04
N THR A 244 -18.88 -3.12 1.00
CA THR A 244 -19.98 -3.50 1.91
C THR A 244 -19.96 -2.69 3.19
N ARG A 245 -18.78 -2.34 3.69
CA ARG A 245 -18.61 -1.52 4.91
C ARG A 245 -17.28 -0.77 4.91
N MET A 246 -17.24 0.32 5.66
CA MET A 246 -16.06 1.18 5.76
C MET A 246 -15.95 1.79 7.15
N SER A 247 -14.74 2.18 7.57
CA SER A 247 -14.55 3.03 8.74
C SER A 247 -15.27 4.36 8.52
N PRO A 248 -16.10 4.85 9.46
CA PRO A 248 -16.81 6.12 9.30
C PRO A 248 -15.88 7.33 9.41
N GLU A 249 -14.74 7.18 10.09
CA GLU A 249 -13.74 8.20 10.35
C GLU A 249 -12.32 7.62 10.19
N PRO A 250 -11.28 8.47 10.05
CA PRO A 250 -9.89 8.05 10.04
C PRO A 250 -9.54 7.19 11.26
N ILE A 251 -8.84 6.09 11.01
CA ILE A 251 -8.17 5.31 12.06
C ILE A 251 -6.94 6.12 12.47
N ILE A 252 -6.86 6.54 13.74
CA ILE A 252 -5.82 7.48 14.22
C ILE A 252 -5.24 6.95 15.54
N ALA A 253 -3.92 6.74 15.57
CA ALA A 253 -3.19 6.64 16.83
C ALA A 253 -2.87 8.03 17.39
N ASN A 254 -2.67 8.11 18.71
CA ASN A 254 -2.27 9.34 19.40
C ASN A 254 -0.97 9.95 18.82
N ASP A 255 -0.06 9.13 18.31
CA ASP A 255 1.27 9.54 17.87
C ASP A 255 1.42 9.75 16.35
N PHE A 256 0.39 9.47 15.53
CA PHE A 256 0.46 9.51 14.06
C PHE A 256 1.00 10.83 13.50
N TYR A 257 0.52 11.95 14.02
CA TYR A 257 0.93 13.28 13.57
C TYR A 257 1.84 14.00 14.56
N SER A 258 2.53 13.22 15.41
CA SER A 258 3.55 13.69 16.35
C SER A 258 4.94 13.17 15.95
N GLY A 259 5.98 13.80 16.47
CA GLY A 259 7.38 13.41 16.22
C GLY A 259 8.16 14.44 15.40
N PRO A 260 9.35 14.06 14.92
CA PRO A 260 10.20 14.95 14.13
C PRO A 260 9.52 15.42 12.85
N LYS A 261 9.86 16.63 12.41
CA LYS A 261 9.46 17.14 11.11
C LYS A 261 10.54 16.81 10.11
N TYR A 262 10.14 16.24 8.98
CA TYR A 262 11.03 15.87 7.89
C TYR A 262 10.84 16.79 6.70
N GLN A 263 11.93 17.07 5.99
CA GLN A 263 11.85 17.76 4.71
C GLN A 263 11.36 16.77 3.64
N THR A 264 10.16 17.01 3.15
CA THR A 264 9.52 16.25 2.09
C THR A 264 9.39 17.11 0.83
N TRP A 265 8.90 16.52 -0.26
CA TRP A 265 8.69 17.22 -1.54
C TRP A 265 7.61 18.32 -1.47
N LYS A 266 6.74 18.27 -0.45
CA LYS A 266 5.83 19.34 -0.05
C LYS A 266 5.53 19.25 1.45
N PRO A 267 5.10 20.33 2.12
CA PRO A 267 4.57 20.23 3.48
C PRO A 267 3.38 19.27 3.56
N LEU A 268 3.47 18.25 4.42
CA LEU A 268 2.44 17.24 4.60
C LEU A 268 2.46 16.67 6.03
N LEU A 269 1.34 16.08 6.42
CA LEU A 269 1.19 15.20 7.56
C LEU A 269 0.69 13.84 7.04
N ALA A 270 1.57 12.86 6.92
CA ALA A 270 1.25 11.63 6.20
C ALA A 270 1.29 10.35 7.06
N ILE A 271 0.24 9.56 6.90
CA ILE A 271 0.14 8.15 7.29
C ILE A 271 -0.27 7.39 6.04
N PHE A 272 0.60 6.50 5.57
CA PHE A 272 0.44 5.84 4.28
C PHE A 272 0.56 4.32 4.43
N PRO A 273 -0.56 3.57 4.48
CA PRO A 273 -0.54 2.12 4.64
C PRO A 273 -0.15 1.44 3.31
N CYS A 274 0.71 0.43 3.36
CA CYS A 274 1.07 -0.36 2.16
C CYS A 274 0.98 -1.87 2.33
N GLY A 275 0.92 -2.39 3.57
CA GLY A 275 0.69 -3.81 3.82
C GLY A 275 0.11 -4.06 5.19
N TYR A 276 -0.41 -5.25 5.39
CA TYR A 276 -0.83 -5.72 6.70
C TYR A 276 -0.79 -7.24 6.77
N ILE A 277 -0.67 -7.76 7.99
CA ILE A 277 -0.89 -9.16 8.32
C ILE A 277 -1.94 -9.26 9.41
N ARG A 278 -2.52 -10.44 9.60
CA ARG A 278 -3.55 -10.66 10.61
C ARG A 278 -3.53 -12.09 11.11
N ASP A 279 -4.14 -12.28 12.27
CA ASP A 279 -4.55 -13.58 12.77
C ASP A 279 -6.03 -13.54 13.17
N ASN A 280 -6.45 -14.42 14.08
CA ASN A 280 -7.82 -14.47 14.58
C ASN A 280 -8.20 -13.27 15.47
N ASN A 281 -7.22 -12.67 16.14
CA ASN A 281 -7.42 -11.68 17.20
C ASN A 281 -6.97 -10.28 16.79
N PHE A 282 -5.94 -10.18 15.95
CA PHE A 282 -5.26 -8.93 15.68
C PHE A 282 -5.05 -8.67 14.19
N VAL A 283 -4.93 -7.39 13.87
CA VAL A 283 -4.46 -6.91 12.57
C VAL A 283 -3.25 -6.02 12.81
N TRP A 284 -2.16 -6.29 12.10
CA TRP A 284 -0.95 -5.47 12.10
C TRP A 284 -0.79 -4.79 10.75
N ILE A 285 -0.87 -3.45 10.74
CA ILE A 285 -0.77 -2.65 9.52
C ILE A 285 0.57 -1.95 9.50
N THR A 286 1.34 -2.14 8.44
CA THR A 286 2.55 -1.35 8.21
C THR A 286 2.24 -0.09 7.43
N TYR A 287 2.80 1.04 7.87
CA TYR A 287 2.56 2.34 7.29
C TYR A 287 3.81 3.21 7.28
N GLY A 288 3.89 4.06 6.25
CA GLY A 288 4.86 5.14 6.17
C GLY A 288 4.37 6.31 7.02
N LYS A 289 5.21 6.80 7.92
CA LYS A 289 4.97 8.02 8.69
C LYS A 289 5.82 9.15 8.11
N GLN A 290 5.15 10.22 7.70
CA GLN A 290 5.75 11.45 7.19
C GLN A 290 6.74 11.28 6.01
N ASP A 291 6.52 10.28 5.13
CA ASP A 291 7.42 9.93 4.02
C ASP A 291 8.90 9.74 4.46
N ASN A 292 9.12 9.28 5.70
CA ASN A 292 10.47 9.17 6.26
C ASN A 292 10.67 8.03 7.27
N GLU A 293 9.61 7.44 7.80
CA GLU A 293 9.72 6.37 8.80
C GLU A 293 8.85 5.16 8.45
N VAL A 294 9.30 3.98 8.86
CA VAL A 294 8.58 2.70 8.82
C VAL A 294 7.98 2.43 10.19
N TRP A 295 6.67 2.17 10.22
CA TRP A 295 5.95 1.84 11.44
C TRP A 295 5.00 0.67 11.21
N VAL A 296 4.66 0.00 12.31
CA VAL A 296 3.56 -0.96 12.40
C VAL A 296 2.61 -0.54 13.52
N VAL A 297 1.31 -0.71 13.29
CA VAL A 297 0.26 -0.58 14.30
C VAL A 297 -0.42 -1.92 14.48
N LYS A 298 -0.67 -2.32 15.73
CA LYS A 298 -1.52 -3.46 16.07
C LYS A 298 -2.90 -2.99 16.53
N LEU A 299 -3.92 -3.60 15.95
CA LEU A 299 -5.32 -3.35 16.25
C LEU A 299 -5.99 -4.61 16.78
N ASP A 300 -6.92 -4.46 17.72
CA ASP A 300 -7.88 -5.50 18.07
C ASP A 300 -8.83 -5.72 16.86
N LYS A 301 -8.79 -6.92 16.29
CA LYS A 301 -9.52 -7.24 15.05
C LYS A 301 -11.02 -7.10 15.27
N LYS A 302 -11.55 -7.62 16.38
CA LYS A 302 -12.98 -7.59 16.69
C LYS A 302 -13.49 -6.16 16.85
N GLY A 303 -12.75 -5.33 17.57
CA GLY A 303 -13.03 -3.92 17.79
C GLY A 303 -12.98 -3.13 16.48
N LEU A 304 -11.98 -3.39 15.62
CA LEU A 304 -11.93 -2.83 14.27
C LEU A 304 -13.20 -3.18 13.48
N MET A 305 -13.58 -4.47 13.40
CA MET A 305 -14.76 -4.91 12.66
C MET A 305 -16.06 -4.27 13.16
N SER A 306 -16.17 -4.14 14.47
CA SER A 306 -17.35 -3.58 15.13
C SER A 306 -17.46 -2.06 14.96
N SER A 307 -16.36 -1.40 14.57
CA SER A 307 -16.34 0.05 14.32
C SER A 307 -16.76 0.45 12.90
N LEU A 308 -16.86 -0.50 11.97
CA LEU A 308 -17.19 -0.22 10.58
C LEU A 308 -18.70 -0.04 10.39
N ILE A 309 -19.08 0.85 9.48
CA ILE A 309 -20.48 1.08 9.11
C ILE A 309 -20.81 0.34 7.81
N ASN A 310 -21.98 -0.29 7.77
CA ASN A 310 -22.47 -0.98 6.57
C ASN A 310 -23.05 0.02 5.57
N PHE A 311 -22.80 -0.20 4.28
CA PHE A 311 -23.56 0.43 3.22
C PHE A 311 -24.83 -0.40 2.97
N ALA A 312 -25.96 0.28 2.74
CA ALA A 312 -27.19 -0.41 2.39
C ALA A 312 -27.02 -1.07 1.02
N GLU A 313 -27.47 -2.33 0.89
CA GLU A 313 -27.64 -3.01 -0.40
C GLU A 313 -28.68 -2.29 -1.28
#